data_AF-A0A0G1WIF7-F1
#
_entry.id   AF-A0A0G1WIF7-F1
#
_cell.length_a   1.000
_cell.length_b   1.000
_cell.length_c   1.000
_cell.angle_alpha   90.00
_cell.angle_beta   90.00
_cell.angle_gamma   90.00
#
_symmetry.space_group_name_H-M   'P 1'
#
loop_
_entity.id
_entity.type
_entity.pdbx_description
1 polymer ?
#
loop_
_entity_poly.entity_id
_entity_poly.type
_entity_poly.pdbx_seq_one_letter_code
_entity_poly.pdbx_strand_id
1 'polypeptide(L)' 'MFTIRFKTTLFKIDLWTVLMLPKSASAKLPSRGMTMVEGTINGFRFQAALEPDGKGSHWFRVDKV' A
#
# COMPACT_ATOMS: atom_id res chain seq x y z
N MET A 1 7.56 5.38 -15.96
CA MET A 1 7.06 4.80 -14.69
C MET A 1 7.26 5.81 -13.57
N PHE A 2 6.22 6.12 -12.81
CA PHE A 2 6.33 7.01 -11.66
C PHE A 2 6.51 6.19 -10.39
N THR A 3 7.56 6.48 -9.61
CA THR A 3 7.83 5.77 -8.35
C THR A 3 7.40 6.64 -7.17
N ILE A 4 6.49 6.13 -6.35
CA ILE A 4 6.09 6.76 -5.09
C ILE A 4 7.00 6.24 -3.98
N ARG A 5 7.77 7.12 -3.34
CA ARG A 5 8.59 6.78 -2.17
C ARG A 5 7.96 7.36 -0.92
N PHE A 6 7.83 6.55 0.11
CA PHE A 6 7.31 6.97 1.42
C PHE A 6 7.84 6.07 2.53
N LYS A 7 7.68 6.53 3.77
CA LYS A 7 7.83 5.71 4.98
C LYS A 7 6.47 5.58 5.63
N THR A 8 6.19 4.42 6.21
CA THR A 8 4.96 4.16 6.96
C THR A 8 5.25 3.11 8.03
N THR A 9 4.36 2.98 8.99
CA THR A 9 4.39 1.93 10.00
C THR A 9 3.45 0.81 9.57
N LEU A 10 3.87 -0.45 9.72
CA LEU A 10 2.99 -1.59 9.50
C LEU A 10 2.02 -1.75 10.68
N PHE A 11 0.77 -2.06 10.38
CA PHE A 11 -0.25 -2.33 11.40
C PHE A 11 -0.53 -3.81 11.50
N LYS A 12 -0.77 -4.31 12.71
CA LYS A 12 -1.32 -5.65 12.94
C LYS A 12 -2.80 -5.53 13.26
N ILE A 13 -3.62 -6.25 12.50
CA ILE A 13 -5.06 -6.39 12.72
C ILE A 13 -5.32 -7.89 12.79
N ASP A 14 -5.56 -8.39 14.01
CA ASP A 14 -5.66 -9.82 14.29
C ASP A 14 -4.44 -10.60 13.72
N LEU A 15 -4.67 -11.56 12.82
CA LEU A 15 -3.62 -12.37 12.18
C LEU A 15 -2.96 -11.67 10.99
N TRP A 16 -3.44 -10.50 10.57
CA TRP A 16 -2.99 -9.83 9.36
C TRP A 16 -2.01 -8.69 9.66
N THR A 17 -0.96 -8.62 8.84
CA THR A 17 -0.10 -7.44 8.77
C THR A 17 -0.54 -6.62 7.57
N VAL A 18 -0.86 -5.35 7.78
CA VAL A 18 -1.33 -4.45 6.72
C VAL A 18 -0.43 -3.24 6.60
N LEU A 19 -0.23 -2.80 5.36
CA LEU A 19 0.43 -1.55 5.03
C LEU A 19 -0.63 -0.54 4.60
N MET A 20 -0.70 0.60 5.28
CA MET A 20 -1.49 1.74 4.85
C MET A 20 -0.57 2.78 4.21
N LEU A 21 -0.96 3.27 3.04
CA LEU A 21 -0.24 4.34 2.37
C LEU A 21 -0.49 5.66 3.12
N PRO A 22 0.53 6.53 3.26
CA PRO A 22 0.30 7.92 3.64
C PRO A 22 -0.61 8.60 2.62
N LYS A 23 -1.52 9.48 3.07
CA LYS A 23 -2.48 10.17 2.18
C LYS A 23 -1.80 10.88 1.00
N SER A 24 -0.64 11.50 1.22
CA SER A 24 0.14 12.18 0.17
C SER A 24 0.74 11.24 -0.87
N ALA A 25 1.03 9.98 -0.50
CA ALA A 25 1.44 8.93 -1.42
C ALA A 25 0.22 8.41 -2.18
N SER A 26 -0.86 8.12 -1.46
CA SER A 26 -2.13 7.63 -2.02
C SER A 26 -2.75 8.60 -3.04
N ALA A 27 -2.68 9.91 -2.80
CA ALA A 27 -3.24 10.93 -3.69
C ALA A 27 -2.63 10.95 -5.12
N LYS A 28 -1.51 10.24 -5.32
CA LYS A 28 -0.84 10.10 -6.62
C LYS A 28 -1.32 8.87 -7.41
N LEU A 29 -2.18 8.06 -6.80
CA LEU A 29 -2.79 6.88 -7.40
C LEU A 29 -4.21 7.21 -7.90
N PRO A 30 -4.77 6.38 -8.79
CA PRO A 30 -6.19 6.46 -9.12
C PRO A 30 -7.06 6.47 -7.86
N SER A 31 -8.08 7.32 -7.83
CA SER A 31 -8.93 7.51 -6.64
C SER A 31 -10.11 6.53 -6.55
N ARG A 32 -10.34 5.70 -7.59
CA ARG A 32 -11.47 4.79 -7.69
C ARG A 32 -11.00 3.39 -8.03
N GLY A 33 -11.59 2.40 -7.37
CA GLY A 33 -11.32 0.98 -7.60
C GLY A 33 -9.99 0.51 -7.02
N MET A 34 -9.70 -0.78 -7.23
CA MET A 34 -8.42 -1.37 -6.87
C MET A 34 -7.36 -0.98 -7.91
N THR A 35 -6.13 -0.71 -7.45
CA THR A 35 -4.99 -0.45 -8.35
C THR A 35 -3.91 -1.48 -8.12
N MET A 36 -3.50 -2.19 -9.18
CA MET A 36 -2.35 -3.09 -9.13
C MET A 36 -1.05 -2.28 -9.12
N VAL A 37 -0.15 -2.61 -8.20
CA VAL A 37 1.19 -2.00 -8.11
C VAL A 37 2.26 -3.06 -7.99
N GLU A 38 3.44 -2.70 -8.45
CA GLU A 38 4.70 -3.37 -8.13
C GLU A 38 5.61 -2.40 -7.38
N GLY A 39 6.45 -2.93 -6.51
CA GLY A 39 7.34 -2.08 -5.73
C GLY A 39 8.33 -2.85 -4.88
N THR A 40 8.95 -2.12 -3.96
CA THR A 40 9.84 -2.71 -2.95
C THR A 40 9.48 -2.23 -1.56
N ILE A 41 9.51 -3.14 -0.58
CA ILE A 41 9.42 -2.83 0.86
C ILE A 41 10.77 -3.24 1.46
N ASN A 42 11.53 -2.29 2.01
CA ASN A 42 12.85 -2.56 2.59
C ASN A 42 13.79 -3.39 1.68
N GLY A 43 13.71 -3.18 0.36
CA GLY A 43 14.51 -3.91 -0.64
C GLY A 43 13.89 -5.21 -1.18
N PHE A 44 12.83 -5.73 -0.56
CA PHE A 44 12.11 -6.91 -1.04
C PHE A 44 11.05 -6.52 -2.06
N ARG A 45 11.05 -7.18 -3.23
CA ARG A 45 10.07 -6.94 -4.30
C ARG A 45 8.71 -7.49 -3.90
N PHE A 46 7.66 -6.80 -4.31
CA PHE A 46 6.29 -7.26 -4.17
C PHE A 46 5.43 -6.80 -5.35
N GLN A 47 4.31 -7.48 -5.53
CA GLN A 47 3.20 -7.06 -6.38
C GLN A 47 1.92 -7.25 -5.59
N ALA A 48 1.06 -6.23 -5.56
CA ALA A 48 -0.17 -6.27 -4.77
C ALA A 48 -1.27 -5.40 -5.40
N ALA A 49 -2.52 -5.76 -5.10
CA ALA A 49 -3.66 -4.88 -5.28
C ALA A 49 -3.72 -3.90 -4.11
N LEU A 50 -3.79 -2.60 -4.40
CA LEU A 50 -4.10 -1.56 -3.43
C LEU A 50 -5.61 -1.36 -3.37
N GLU A 51 -6.19 -1.58 -2.20
CA GLU A 51 -7.61 -1.36 -1.94
C GLU A 51 -7.84 0.03 -1.34
N PRO A 52 -8.91 0.75 -1.73
CA PRO A 52 -9.27 2.00 -1.08
C PRO A 52 -9.71 1.74 0.38
N ASP A 53 -9.26 2.59 1.30
CA ASP A 53 -9.56 2.44 2.74
C ASP A 53 -10.86 3.15 3.18
N GLY A 54 -11.59 3.77 2.23
CA GLY A 54 -12.79 4.58 2.49
C GLY A 54 -12.52 5.95 3.14
N LYS A 55 -11.26 6.32 3.40
CA LYS A 55 -10.83 7.55 4.09
C LYS A 55 -9.88 8.40 3.24
N GLY A 56 -9.85 8.14 1.94
CA GLY A 56 -8.99 8.84 0.97
C GLY A 56 -7.57 8.28 0.90
N SER A 57 -7.32 7.09 1.44
CA SER A 57 -6.07 6.37 1.27
C SER A 57 -6.26 5.00 0.61
N HIS A 58 -5.15 4.29 0.47
CA HIS A 58 -5.11 2.90 0.05
C HIS A 58 -4.36 2.04 1.06
N TRP A 59 -4.65 0.74 1.06
CA TRP A 59 -3.97 -0.25 1.87
C TRP A 59 -3.80 -1.57 1.10
N PHE A 60 -2.92 -2.42 1.61
CA PHE A 60 -2.83 -3.82 1.20
C PHE A 60 -2.31 -4.68 2.35
N ARG A 61 -2.62 -5.98 2.30
CA ARG A 61 -2.04 -6.96 3.21
C ARG A 61 -0.61 -7.27 2.81
N VAL A 62 0.29 -7.27 3.79
CA VAL A 62 1.67 -7.73 3.63
C VAL A 62 1.74 -9.17 4.10
N ASP A 63 1.99 -10.09 3.17
CA ASP A 63 2.23 -11.48 3.52
C ASP A 63 3.64 -11.67 4.07
N LYS A 64 3.78 -12.66 4.95
CA LYS A 64 5.09 -13.09 5.41
C LYS A 64 5.82 -13.70 4.21
N VAL A 65 6.98 -13.13 3.88
CA VAL A 65 8.01 -13.79 3.07
C VAL A 65 8.61 -14.97 3.83
#